data_AF-A0AAE0BZH0-F1
#
_entry.id   AF-A0AAE0BZH0-F1
#
_cell.length_a   1.000
_cell.length_b   1.000
_cell.length_c   1.000
_cell.angle_alpha   90.00
_cell.angle_beta   90.00
_cell.angle_gamma   90.00
#
_symmetry.space_group_name_H-M   'P 1'
#
loop_
_entity.id
_entity.type
_entity.pdbx_description
1 polymer ?
#
loop_
_entity_poly.entity_id
_entity_poly.type
_entity_poly.pdbx_seq_one_letter_code
_entity_poly.pdbx_strand_id
1 'polypeptide(L)'
;MQEKTPSGGPKGVSGVDPYIARLRQYKKTALEKGVPWELADRVAISLMQQPCSICGTSLNGEGGDICGITRLRSRPGAQGMGPYTEDNTASACTPCNMMKGAQTLKEP
;
A
#
# COMPACT_ATOMS: atom_id res chain seq x y z
N MET A 1 -14.61 41.66 9.50
CA MET A 1 -13.38 40.87 9.66
C MET A 1 -13.56 39.62 8.83
N GLN A 2 -12.97 39.56 7.64
CA GLN A 2 -13.04 38.39 6.76
C GLN A 2 -11.59 37.97 6.51
N GLU A 3 -11.17 36.90 7.16
CA GLU A 3 -9.82 36.37 7.03
C GLU A 3 -9.74 35.50 5.77
N LYS A 4 -8.82 35.91 4.89
CA LYS A 4 -8.52 35.31 3.59
C LYS A 4 -7.69 34.05 3.84
N THR A 5 -8.17 32.89 3.42
CA THR A 5 -7.38 31.67 3.33
C THR A 5 -6.39 31.80 2.16
N PRO A 6 -5.07 31.61 2.36
CA PRO A 6 -4.16 31.49 1.24
C PRO A 6 -4.24 30.07 0.67
N SER A 7 -4.80 29.98 -0.54
CA SER A 7 -4.67 28.82 -1.43
C SER A 7 -3.20 28.65 -1.83
N GLY A 8 -2.50 27.75 -1.13
CA GLY A 8 -1.18 27.27 -1.52
C GLY A 8 -1.29 25.95 -2.29
N GLY A 9 -1.61 26.02 -3.59
CA GLY A 9 -1.47 24.84 -4.45
C GLY A 9 0.01 24.53 -4.67
N PRO A 10 0.48 23.29 -4.48
CA PRO A 10 1.88 23.00 -4.71
C PRO A 10 2.18 23.03 -6.21
N LYS A 11 3.28 23.72 -6.50
CA LYS A 11 3.88 23.98 -7.81
C LYS A 11 4.26 22.68 -8.49
N GLY A 12 4.12 22.66 -9.82
CA GLY A 12 4.43 21.50 -10.65
C GLY A 12 5.82 20.93 -10.41
N VAL A 13 5.87 19.61 -10.24
CA VAL A 13 7.08 18.80 -10.41
C VAL A 13 6.80 17.79 -11.52
N SER A 14 7.60 17.86 -12.58
CA SER A 14 7.62 16.86 -13.64
C SER A 14 8.25 15.57 -13.09
N GLY A 15 7.42 14.74 -12.50
CA GLY A 15 7.75 13.42 -11.99
C GLY A 15 6.45 12.67 -11.72
N VAL A 16 6.34 11.41 -12.17
CA VAL A 16 5.15 10.61 -11.88
C VAL A 16 5.06 10.44 -10.37
N ASP A 17 3.90 10.75 -9.80
CA ASP A 17 3.60 10.55 -8.38
C ASP A 17 4.08 9.15 -7.92
N PRO A 18 4.89 9.05 -6.83
CA PRO A 18 5.50 7.80 -6.41
C PRO A 18 4.48 6.70 -6.12
N TYR A 19 3.27 7.05 -5.66
CA TYR A 19 2.18 6.11 -5.41
C TYR A 19 1.64 5.55 -6.73
N ILE A 20 1.54 6.37 -7.77
CA ILE A 20 1.09 5.93 -9.11
C ILE A 20 2.12 5.01 -9.76
N ALA A 21 3.40 5.36 -9.67
CA ALA A 21 4.48 4.51 -10.18
C ALA A 21 4.48 3.14 -9.49
N ARG A 22 4.33 3.12 -8.16
CA ARG A 22 4.27 1.89 -7.37
C ARG A 22 3.04 1.05 -7.65
N LEU A 23 1.87 1.68 -7.81
CA LEU A 23 0.63 1.00 -8.19
C LEU A 23 0.76 0.26 -9.52
N ARG A 24 1.38 0.89 -10.53
CA ARG A 24 1.64 0.25 -11.83
C ARG A 24 2.54 -0.98 -11.67
N GLN A 25 3.58 -0.88 -10.84
CA GLN A 25 4.45 -2.01 -10.54
C GLN A 25 3.69 -3.16 -9.88
N TYR A 26 2.82 -2.86 -8.91
CA TYR A 26 1.98 -3.87 -8.25
C TYR A 26 1.07 -4.60 -9.24
N LYS A 27 0.34 -3.87 -10.08
CA LYS A 27 -0.54 -4.46 -11.10
C LYS A 27 0.24 -5.33 -12.09
N LYS A 28 1.40 -4.86 -12.55
CA LYS A 28 2.29 -5.62 -13.43
C LYS A 28 2.74 -6.94 -12.78
N THR A 29 3.28 -6.87 -11.55
CA THR A 29 3.74 -8.06 -10.84
C THR A 29 2.60 -9.01 -10.47
N ALA A 30 1.41 -8.50 -10.18
CA ALA A 30 0.23 -9.32 -9.93
C ALA A 30 -0.16 -10.11 -11.18
N LEU A 31 -0.18 -9.45 -12.34
CA LEU A 31 -0.43 -10.06 -13.64
C LEU A 31 0.62 -11.15 -13.96
N GLU A 32 1.91 -10.82 -13.83
CA GLU A 32 3.02 -11.76 -14.10
C GLU A 32 2.96 -13.01 -13.21
N LYS A 33 2.45 -12.88 -11.98
CA LYS A 33 2.36 -13.98 -11.01
C LYS A 33 0.99 -14.68 -11.01
N GLY A 34 0.08 -14.29 -11.90
CA GLY A 34 -1.29 -14.83 -11.93
C GLY A 34 -2.07 -14.58 -10.64
N VAL A 35 -1.78 -13.49 -9.93
CA VAL A 35 -2.49 -13.11 -8.70
C VAL A 35 -3.63 -12.16 -9.05
N PRO A 36 -4.88 -12.47 -8.70
CA PRO A 36 -6.00 -11.56 -8.96
C PRO A 36 -5.81 -10.20 -8.28
N TRP A 37 -6.11 -9.14 -9.02
CA TRP A 37 -6.09 -7.76 -8.56
C TRP A 37 -7.52 -7.23 -8.50
N GLU A 38 -8.07 -7.14 -7.29
CA GLU A 38 -9.46 -6.72 -7.04
C GLU A 38 -9.53 -5.41 -6.24
N LEU A 39 -8.39 -4.79 -5.96
CA LEU A 39 -8.32 -3.47 -5.34
C LEU A 39 -8.63 -2.35 -6.34
N ALA A 40 -9.51 -1.44 -5.94
CA ALA A 40 -9.64 -0.15 -6.60
C ALA A 40 -8.37 0.70 -6.41
N ASP A 41 -7.96 1.44 -7.44
CA ASP A 41 -6.73 2.24 -7.45
C ASP A 41 -6.67 3.22 -6.27
N ARG A 42 -7.79 3.87 -5.95
CA ARG A 42 -7.90 4.77 -4.80
C ARG A 42 -7.61 4.08 -3.46
N VAL A 43 -8.04 2.83 -3.31
CA VAL A 43 -7.83 2.05 -2.07
C VAL A 43 -6.39 1.61 -1.98
N ALA A 44 -5.81 1.13 -3.08
CA ALA A 44 -4.41 0.77 -3.16
C ALA A 44 -3.48 1.96 -2.83
N ILE A 45 -3.79 3.15 -3.36
CA ILE A 45 -3.05 4.38 -3.05
C ILE A 45 -3.21 4.76 -1.57
N SER A 46 -4.44 4.72 -1.04
CA SER A 46 -4.70 4.98 0.38
C SER A 46 -3.89 4.05 1.29
N LEU A 47 -3.86 2.74 0.98
CA LEU A 47 -3.06 1.76 1.72
C LEU A 47 -1.56 2.12 1.74
N MET A 48 -1.00 2.59 0.63
CA MET A 48 0.42 2.98 0.58
C MET A 48 0.74 4.24 1.38
N GLN A 49 -0.28 5.06 1.70
CA GLN A 49 -0.16 6.27 2.54
C GLN A 49 -0.41 5.98 4.02
N GLN A 50 -1.01 4.83 4.36
CA GLN A 50 -1.24 4.47 5.75
C GLN A 50 0.07 4.04 6.43
N PRO A 51 0.18 4.24 7.76
CA PRO A 51 1.27 3.68 8.55
C PRO A 51 1.35 2.16 8.37
N CYS A 52 2.55 1.59 8.58
CA CYS A 52 2.70 0.14 8.56
C CYS A 52 1.78 -0.52 9.60
N SER A 53 0.95 -1.45 9.17
CA SER A 53 -0.02 -2.14 10.03
C SER A 53 0.62 -3.10 11.05
N ILE A 54 1.95 -3.29 10.97
CA ILE A 54 2.71 -4.19 11.85
C ILE A 54 3.53 -3.39 12.87
N CYS A 55 4.30 -2.39 12.43
CA CYS A 55 5.16 -1.61 13.32
C CYS A 55 4.71 -0.16 13.57
N GLY A 56 3.65 0.31 12.90
CA GLY A 56 3.12 1.67 13.04
C GLY A 56 3.94 2.77 12.38
N THR A 57 5.08 2.46 11.74
CA THR A 57 5.92 3.48 11.10
C THR A 57 5.19 4.11 9.91
N SER A 58 5.11 5.44 9.91
CA SER A 58 4.59 6.22 8.79
C SER A 58 5.73 6.59 7.86
N LEU A 59 5.63 6.18 6.59
CA LEU A 59 6.55 6.56 5.53
C LEU A 59 5.80 7.52 4.62
N ASN A 60 6.16 8.80 4.67
CA ASN A 60 5.46 9.89 4.00
C ASN A 60 5.96 10.16 2.57
N GLY A 61 6.76 9.27 1.98
CA GLY A 61 7.31 9.42 0.62
C GLY A 61 8.40 10.48 0.48
N GLU A 62 8.63 11.31 1.51
CA GLU A 62 9.76 12.21 1.58
C GLU A 62 11.05 11.41 1.84
N GLY A 63 11.93 11.35 0.83
CA GLY A 63 13.13 10.51 0.85
C GLY A 63 13.02 9.21 0.05
N GLY A 64 11.87 8.94 -0.59
CA GLY A 64 11.69 7.82 -1.53
C GLY A 64 11.14 6.54 -0.92
N ASP A 65 10.99 6.47 0.40
CA ASP A 65 10.37 5.35 1.08
C ASP A 65 8.87 5.58 1.30
N ILE A 66 8.06 4.63 0.83
CA ILE A 66 6.61 4.56 1.05
C ILE A 66 6.25 3.17 1.57
N CYS A 67 5.15 3.06 2.30
CA CYS A 67 4.61 1.75 2.64
C CYS A 67 4.11 1.04 1.36
N GLY A 68 4.32 -0.28 1.34
CA GLY A 68 3.79 -1.13 0.29
C GLY A 68 2.46 -1.77 0.68
N ILE A 69 1.79 -2.35 -0.30
CA ILE A 69 0.63 -3.23 -0.09
C ILE A 69 1.16 -4.63 0.19
N THR A 70 0.86 -5.13 1.39
CA THR A 70 1.10 -6.52 1.77
C THR A 70 -0.18 -7.32 1.64
N ARG A 71 -0.11 -8.52 1.05
CA ARG A 71 -1.19 -9.50 1.13
C ARG A 71 -1.12 -10.25 2.46
N LEU A 72 -2.28 -10.45 3.06
CA LEU A 72 -2.49 -11.19 4.29
C LEU A 72 -2.84 -12.63 3.87
N ARG A 73 -2.48 -13.65 4.63
CA ARG A 73 -2.84 -15.03 4.23
C ARG A 73 -4.33 -15.22 4.52
N SER A 74 -5.15 -15.36 3.47
CA SER A 74 -6.62 -15.25 3.59
C SER A 74 -7.32 -16.38 4.35
N ARG A 75 -6.71 -17.56 4.54
CA ARG A 75 -7.32 -18.66 5.32
C ARG A 75 -6.31 -19.70 5.79
N PRO A 76 -6.47 -20.29 6.98
CA PRO A 76 -5.78 -21.53 7.34
C PRO A 76 -6.07 -22.61 6.29
N GLY A 77 -5.02 -23.23 5.74
CA GLY A 77 -5.14 -24.28 4.71
C GLY A 77 -5.16 -23.82 3.25
N ALA A 78 -5.27 -22.51 2.98
CA ALA A 78 -5.10 -22.00 1.62
C ALA A 78 -3.62 -22.00 1.22
N GLN A 79 -3.28 -22.65 0.10
CA GLN A 79 -1.94 -22.59 -0.46
C GLN A 79 -1.74 -21.21 -1.13
N GLY A 80 -0.89 -20.36 -0.54
CA GLY A 80 -0.53 -19.05 -1.07
C GLY A 80 -1.08 -17.87 -0.27
N MET A 81 -0.85 -16.65 -0.79
CA MET A 81 -1.18 -15.38 -0.13
C MET A 81 -2.53 -14.79 -0.56
N GLY A 82 -3.31 -15.50 -1.39
CA GLY A 82 -4.60 -15.01 -1.89
C GLY A 82 -4.51 -13.82 -2.86
N PRO A 83 -5.66 -13.27 -3.27
CA PRO A 83 -5.76 -12.12 -4.17
C PRO A 83 -5.42 -10.79 -3.47
N TYR A 84 -5.25 -9.72 -4.25
CA TYR A 84 -5.27 -8.36 -3.71
C TYR A 84 -6.73 -7.89 -3.58
N THR A 85 -7.31 -8.01 -2.40
CA THR A 85 -8.65 -7.51 -2.05
C THR A 85 -8.56 -6.61 -0.81
N GLU A 86 -9.60 -5.81 -0.55
CA GLU A 86 -9.65 -4.94 0.64
C GLU A 86 -9.50 -5.76 1.94
N ASP A 87 -10.12 -6.93 2.02
CA ASP A 87 -10.07 -7.81 3.20
C ASP A 87 -8.75 -8.59 3.35
N ASN A 88 -7.97 -8.70 2.27
CA ASN A 88 -6.77 -9.52 2.21
C ASN A 88 -5.50 -8.68 2.03
N THR A 89 -5.58 -7.36 2.20
CA THR A 89 -4.43 -6.47 2.04
C THR A 89 -4.31 -5.47 3.17
N ALA A 90 -3.08 -5.06 3.46
CA ALA A 90 -2.78 -4.06 4.47
C ALA A 90 -1.55 -3.25 4.06
N SER A 91 -1.32 -2.12 4.74
CA SER A 91 -0.09 -1.35 4.60
C SER A 91 1.06 -2.02 5.34
N ALA A 92 2.22 -2.16 4.71
CA ALA A 92 3.44 -2.58 5.40
C ALA A 92 4.70 -1.93 4.81
N CYS A 93 5.61 -1.51 5.69
CA CYS A 93 6.96 -1.12 5.28
C CYS A 93 7.74 -2.35 4.78
N THR A 94 8.77 -2.12 3.97
CA THR A 94 9.63 -3.18 3.41
C THR A 94 10.15 -4.17 4.46
N PRO A 95 10.74 -3.76 5.60
CA PRO A 95 11.26 -4.72 6.57
C PRO A 95 10.15 -5.58 7.17
N CYS A 96 9.02 -5.00 7.56
CA CYS A 96 7.88 -5.78 8.07
C CYS A 96 7.28 -6.69 7.00
N ASN A 97 7.18 -6.26 5.73
CA ASN A 97 6.65 -7.09 4.65
C ASN A 97 7.54 -8.31 4.35
N MET A 98 8.87 -8.17 4.52
CA MET A 98 9.82 -9.28 4.38
C MET A 98 9.80 -10.19 5.62
N MET A 99 9.75 -9.61 6.83
CA MET A 99 9.79 -10.37 8.08
C MET A 99 8.47 -11.04 8.45
N LYS A 100 7.30 -10.51 8.01
CA LYS A 100 5.98 -11.06 8.38
C LYS A 100 5.80 -12.54 8.02
N GLY A 101 6.65 -13.08 7.13
CA GLY A 101 6.52 -14.45 6.66
C GLY A 101 5.09 -14.79 6.22
N ALA A 102 4.64 -15.97 6.62
CA ALA A 102 3.35 -16.59 6.34
C ALA A 102 2.17 -16.09 7.21
N GLN A 103 2.28 -14.95 7.90
CA GLN A 103 1.30 -14.57 8.91
C GLN A 103 -0.12 -14.34 8.33
N THR A 104 -1.09 -15.01 8.93
CA THR A 104 -2.54 -14.78 8.77
C THR A 104 -2.95 -13.67 9.72
N LEU A 105 -3.87 -12.77 9.32
CA LEU A 105 -4.56 -11.92 10.30
C LEU A 105 -5.40 -12.82 11.22
N LYS A 106 -4.87 -13.12 12.40
CA LYS A 106 -5.58 -13.55 13.62
C LYS A 106 -4.74 -13.00 14.77
N GLU A 107 -5.05 -11.79 15.25
CA GLU A 107 -5.91 -11.47 16.41
C GLU A 107 -5.16 -11.63 17.75
N PRO A 108 -5.52 -10.81 18.77
CA PRO A 108 -5.02 -9.48 19.13
C PRO A 108 -3.64 -9.42 19.81
#